data_AF-A0A5P9EY76-F1
#
_entry.id   AF-A0A5P9EY76-F1
#
_cell.length_a   1.000
_cell.length_b   1.000
_cell.length_c   1.000
_cell.angle_alpha   90.00
_cell.angle_beta   90.00
_cell.angle_gamma   90.00
#
_symmetry.space_group_name_H-M   'P 1'
#
loop_
_entity.id
_entity.type
_entity.pdbx_description
1 polymer ?
#
loop_
_entity_poly.entity_id
_entity_poly.type
_entity_poly.pdbx_seq_one_letter_code
_entity_poly.pdbx_strand_id
1 'polypeptide(L)'
;MNEKINIFLSSLFILVVVVGLSIFAGVAYIYTLCGLSVWAVIGHLVKLDDDMPGEWSNMEGSPEAWRRSRVELLIKSLVMFSLVTTTLAFPSLGEFGAH
;
A
#
# COMPACT_ATOMS: atom_id res chain seq x y z
N MET A 1 3.40 1.69 20.54
CA MET A 1 2.01 1.47 20.08
C MET A 1 1.89 0.03 19.60
N ASN A 2 0.82 -0.69 19.95
CA ASN A 2 0.69 -2.12 19.63
C ASN A 2 0.53 -2.32 18.11
N GLU A 3 1.32 -3.20 17.50
CA GLU A 3 1.28 -3.51 16.06
C GLU A 3 -0.14 -3.82 15.57
N LYS A 4 -0.93 -4.54 16.38
CA LYS A 4 -2.33 -4.86 16.07
C LYS A 4 -3.20 -3.61 15.96
N ILE A 5 -2.94 -2.60 16.80
CA ILE A 5 -3.67 -1.33 16.76
C ILE A 5 -3.32 -0.57 15.48
N ASN A 6 -2.06 -0.56 15.06
CA ASN A 6 -1.63 0.09 13.82
C ASN A 6 -2.27 -0.53 12.58
N ILE A 7 -2.32 -1.87 12.53
CA ILE A 7 -2.99 -2.59 11.45
C ILE A 7 -4.48 -2.26 11.44
N PHE A 8 -5.13 -2.30 12.61
CA PHE A 8 -6.56 -1.97 12.72
C PHE A 8 -6.87 -0.55 12.23
N LEU A 9 -6.11 0.45 12.69
CA LEU A 9 -6.31 1.84 12.29
C LEU A 9 -6.03 2.07 10.79
N SER A 10 -5.00 1.42 10.25
CA SER A 10 -4.68 1.52 8.81
C SER A 10 -5.79 0.90 7.96
N SER A 11 -6.30 -0.27 8.35
CA SER A 11 -7.42 -0.93 7.67
C SER A 11 -8.70 -0.09 7.74
N LEU A 12 -8.98 0.51 8.89
CA LEU A 12 -10.13 1.40 9.06
C LEU A 12 -10.00 2.65 8.17
N PHE A 13 -8.81 3.26 8.12
CA PHE A 13 -8.54 4.39 7.25
C PHE A 13 -8.75 4.03 5.77
N ILE A 14 -8.20 2.91 5.32
CA ILE A 14 -8.38 2.41 3.94
C ILE A 14 -9.87 2.22 3.65
N LEU A 15 -10.62 1.58 4.55
CA LEU A 15 -12.06 1.38 4.40
C LEU A 15 -12.80 2.71 4.25
N VAL A 16 -12.51 3.68 5.11
CA VAL A 16 -13.14 5.02 5.06
C VAL A 16 -12.82 5.73 3.76
N VAL A 17 -11.58 5.68 3.27
CA VAL A 17 -11.19 6.31 2.00
C VAL A 17 -11.85 5.62 0.80
N VAL A 18 -11.87 4.29 0.78
CA VAL A 18 -12.48 3.50 -0.29
C VAL A 18 -13.99 3.75 -0.39
N VAL A 19 -14.69 3.68 0.75
CA VAL A 19 -16.14 3.93 0.80
C VAL A 19 -16.44 5.41 0.54
N GLY A 20 -15.65 6.32 1.11
CA GLY A 20 -15.82 7.76 0.92
C GLY A 20 -15.69 8.18 -0.56
N LEU A 21 -14.62 7.75 -1.23
CA LEU A 21 -14.43 8.08 -2.65
C LEU A 21 -15.48 7.45 -3.56
N SER A 22 -15.97 6.27 -3.20
CA SER A 22 -17.12 5.65 -3.88
C SER A 22 -18.38 6.51 -3.74
N ILE A 23 -18.78 6.89 -2.52
CA ILE A 23 -20.01 7.66 -2.28
C ILE A 23 -19.94 9.07 -2.84
N PHE A 24 -18.81 9.77 -2.68
CA PHE A 24 -18.73 11.20 -2.99
C PHE A 24 -18.22 11.49 -4.41
N ALA A 25 -17.49 10.56 -5.02
CA ALA A 25 -16.88 10.76 -6.34
C ALA A 25 -17.23 9.67 -7.36
N GLY A 26 -18.08 8.70 -7.01
CA GLY A 26 -18.48 7.61 -7.90
C GLY A 26 -17.32 6.71 -8.32
N VAL A 27 -16.22 6.69 -7.55
CA VAL A 27 -15.02 5.93 -7.88
C VAL A 27 -15.21 4.49 -7.44
N ALA A 28 -15.14 3.55 -8.39
CA ALA A 28 -15.17 2.13 -8.09
C ALA A 28 -14.09 1.76 -7.07
N TYR A 29 -14.43 0.88 -6.12
CA TYR A 29 -13.54 0.53 -5.01
C TYR A 29 -12.15 0.06 -5.47
N ILE A 30 -12.13 -0.70 -6.57
CA ILE A 30 -10.90 -1.28 -7.11
C ILE A 30 -9.89 -0.21 -7.55
N TYR A 31 -10.35 0.92 -8.09
CA TYR A 31 -9.46 2.00 -8.52
C TYR A 31 -8.83 2.72 -7.33
N THR A 32 -9.60 2.93 -6.26
CA THR A 32 -9.07 3.48 -5.00
C THR A 32 -8.04 2.53 -4.39
N LEU A 33 -8.31 1.23 -4.35
CA LEU A 33 -7.35 0.24 -3.85
C LEU A 33 -6.07 0.18 -4.69
N CYS A 34 -6.18 0.27 -6.02
CA CYS A 34 -5.02 0.39 -6.91
C CYS A 34 -4.21 1.64 -6.55
N GLY A 35 -4.85 2.81 -6.45
CA GLY A 35 -4.19 4.07 -6.08
C GLY A 35 -3.48 4.00 -4.72
N LEU A 36 -4.14 3.46 -3.69
CA LEU A 36 -3.55 3.29 -2.36
C LEU A 36 -2.38 2.30 -2.38
N SER A 37 -2.44 1.23 -3.19
CA SER A 37 -1.33 0.28 -3.32
C SER A 37 -0.11 0.90 -4.01
N VAL A 38 -0.31 1.73 -5.04
CA VAL A 38 0.76 2.50 -5.70
C VAL A 38 1.37 3.48 -4.70
N TRP A 39 0.54 4.22 -3.96
CA TRP A 39 1.00 5.13 -2.91
C TRP A 39 1.84 4.41 -1.84
N ALA A 40 1.41 3.22 -1.41
CA ALA A 40 2.13 2.41 -0.43
C ALA A 40 3.49 1.94 -0.95
N VAL A 41 3.60 1.56 -2.23
CA VAL A 41 4.87 1.19 -2.86
C VAL A 41 5.81 2.39 -2.95
N ILE A 42 5.31 3.55 -3.41
CA ILE A 42 6.11 4.78 -3.51
C ILE A 42 6.60 5.23 -2.14
N GLY A 43 5.73 5.27 -1.13
CA GLY A 43 6.13 5.61 0.24
C GLY A 43 7.17 4.64 0.80
N HIS A 44 7.07 3.35 0.46
CA HIS A 44 8.07 2.37 0.90
C HIS A 44 9.39 2.50 0.14
N LEU A 45 9.42 2.97 -1.11
CA LEU A 45 10.69 3.26 -1.81
C LEU A 45 11.49 4.34 -1.06
N VAL A 46 10.83 5.38 -0.55
CA VAL A 46 11.48 6.40 0.30
C VAL A 46 12.00 5.77 1.59
N LYS A 47 11.19 4.93 2.25
CA LYS A 47 11.60 4.21 3.46
C LYS A 47 12.81 3.29 3.21
N LEU A 48 12.87 2.64 2.05
CA LEU A 48 13.96 1.73 1.71
C LEU A 48 15.31 2.44 1.64
N ASP A 49 15.31 3.68 1.14
CA ASP A 49 16.49 4.55 1.12
C ASP A 49 16.93 4.88 2.54
N ASP A 50 16.01 5.37 3.38
CA ASP A 50 16.25 5.66 4.80
C ASP A 50 16.80 4.44 5.58
N ASP A 51 16.36 3.22 5.24
CA ASP A 51 16.77 1.97 5.90
C ASP A 51 18.15 1.44 5.43
N MET A 52 18.79 2.08 4.44
CA MET A 52 20.10 1.67 3.93
C MET A 52 21.19 1.80 5.02
N PRO A 53 22.19 0.90 5.08
CA PRO A 53 23.22 0.97 6.11
C PRO A 53 23.97 2.31 6.12
N GLY A 54 23.96 3.00 7.26
CA GLY A 54 24.60 4.30 7.45
C GLY A 54 23.66 5.50 7.29
N GLU A 55 22.41 5.28 6.88
CA GLU A 55 21.38 6.33 6.78
C GLU A 55 20.69 6.60 8.13
N TRP A 56 19.83 7.61 8.16
CA TRP A 56 19.22 8.11 9.39
C TRP A 56 18.44 7.06 10.18
N SER A 57 17.70 6.15 9.53
CA SER A 57 16.94 5.11 10.23
C SER A 57 17.82 3.89 10.60
N ASN A 58 19.04 3.80 10.06
CA ASN A 58 19.95 2.66 10.22
C ASN A 58 21.41 3.10 10.43
N MET A 59 21.63 3.98 11.41
CA MET A 59 22.95 4.53 11.76
C MET A 59 23.95 3.45 12.19
N GLU A 60 23.45 2.35 12.76
CA GLU A 60 24.26 1.19 13.17
C GLU A 60 24.77 0.37 11.97
N GLY A 61 24.31 0.67 10.75
CA GLY A 61 24.74 -0.01 9.53
C GLY A 61 24.26 -1.46 9.45
N SER A 62 23.16 -1.81 10.12
CA SER A 62 22.65 -3.18 10.14
C SER A 62 22.15 -3.61 8.76
N PRO A 63 22.73 -4.64 8.13
CA PRO A 63 22.27 -5.11 6.83
C PRO A 63 20.89 -5.80 6.90
N GLU A 64 20.44 -6.17 8.11
CA GLU A 64 19.17 -6.86 8.31
C GLU A 64 17.97 -5.94 8.16
N ALA A 65 18.07 -4.70 8.63
CA ALA A 65 17.03 -3.68 8.49
C ALA A 65 16.72 -3.43 7.00
N TRP A 66 17.76 -3.18 6.21
CA TRP A 66 17.64 -2.98 4.77
C TRP A 66 17.13 -4.22 4.03
N ARG A 67 17.60 -5.43 4.41
CA ARG A 67 17.09 -6.70 3.85
C ARG A 67 15.59 -6.87 4.14
N ARG A 68 15.15 -6.63 5.37
CA ARG A 68 13.73 -6.71 5.74
C ARG A 68 12.91 -5.70 4.96
N SER A 69 13.39 -4.46 4.83
CA SER A 69 12.69 -3.41 4.07
C SER A 69 12.53 -3.78 2.59
N ARG A 70 13.54 -4.41 1.97
CA ARG A 70 13.43 -4.95 0.59
C ARG A 70 12.36 -6.03 0.45
N VAL A 71 12.27 -6.96 1.42
CA VAL A 71 11.23 -8.00 1.42
C VAL A 71 9.84 -7.38 1.59
N GLU A 72 9.69 -6.41 2.49
CA GLU A 72 8.44 -5.68 2.70
C GLU A 72 8.01 -4.90 1.44
N LEU A 73 8.96 -4.31 0.71
CA LEU A 73 8.71 -3.64 -0.57
C LEU A 73 8.27 -4.64 -1.64
N LEU A 74 8.97 -5.78 -1.77
CA LEU A 74 8.61 -6.82 -2.73
C LEU A 74 7.17 -7.30 -2.54
N ILE A 75 6.76 -7.54 -1.30
CA ILE A 75 5.38 -7.96 -0.98
C ILE A 75 4.37 -6.88 -1.41
N LYS A 76 4.62 -5.60 -1.10
CA LYS A 76 3.74 -4.50 -1.51
C LYS A 76 3.62 -4.39 -3.02
N SER A 77 4.75 -4.52 -3.73
CA SER A 77 4.78 -4.53 -5.19
C SER A 77 3.97 -5.70 -5.76
N LEU A 78 4.08 -6.90 -5.20
CA LEU A 78 3.28 -8.06 -5.63
C LEU A 78 1.77 -7.83 -5.42
N VAL A 79 1.37 -7.22 -4.30
CA VAL A 79 -0.04 -6.86 -4.06
C VAL A 79 -0.51 -5.83 -5.08
N MET A 80 0.26 -4.77 -5.33
CA MET A 80 -0.04 -3.75 -6.33
C MET A 80 -0.20 -4.38 -7.73
N PHE A 81 0.76 -5.22 -8.15
CA PHE A 81 0.68 -5.92 -9.44
C PHE A 81 -0.54 -6.84 -9.51
N SER A 82 -0.86 -7.56 -8.44
CA SER A 82 -2.03 -8.43 -8.37
C SER A 82 -3.33 -7.64 -8.54
N LEU A 83 -3.45 -6.48 -7.87
CA LEU A 83 -4.61 -5.60 -8.02
C LEU A 83 -4.75 -5.08 -9.45
N VAL A 84 -3.67 -4.56 -10.04
CA VAL A 84 -3.68 -4.01 -11.40
C VAL A 84 -4.02 -5.09 -12.42
N THR A 85 -3.34 -6.24 -12.37
CA THR A 85 -3.58 -7.35 -13.29
C THR A 85 -4.99 -7.91 -13.17
N THR A 86 -5.52 -8.04 -11.94
CA THR A 86 -6.90 -8.47 -11.70
C THR A 86 -7.90 -7.45 -12.26
N THR A 87 -7.65 -6.15 -12.08
CA THR A 87 -8.49 -5.08 -12.64
C THR A 87 -8.54 -5.11 -14.16
N LEU A 88 -7.39 -5.39 -14.80
CA LEU A 88 -7.31 -5.51 -16.26
C LEU A 88 -7.95 -6.81 -16.78
N ALA A 89 -7.83 -7.91 -16.04
CA ALA A 89 -8.40 -9.20 -16.41
C ALA A 89 -9.93 -9.26 -16.22
N PHE A 90 -10.46 -8.50 -15.25
CA PHE A 90 -11.88 -8.49 -14.90
C PHE A 90 -12.44 -7.05 -14.90
N PRO A 91 -12.81 -6.50 -16.07
CA PRO A 91 -13.33 -5.14 -16.18
C PRO A 91 -14.60 -4.87 -15.35
N SER A 92 -15.38 -5.91 -15.04
CA SER A 92 -16.54 -5.83 -14.14
C SER A 92 -16.20 -5.31 -12.75
N LEU A 93 -14.94 -5.38 -12.33
CA LEU A 93 -14.49 -4.78 -11.08
C LEU A 93 -14.65 -3.24 -11.05
N GLY A 94 -14.65 -2.60 -12.22
CA GLY A 94 -14.89 -1.16 -12.35
C GLY A 94 -16.32 -0.72 -12.12
N GLU A 95 -17.27 -1.65 -11.93
CA GLU A 95 -18.68 -1.33 -11.68
C GLU A 95 -19.01 -1.30 -10.17
N PHE A 96 -18.22 -1.98 -9.32
CA PHE A 96 -18.52 -2.06 -7.89
C PHE A 96 -18.20 -0.77 -7.15
N GLY A 97 -19.24 -0.17 -6.55
CA GLY A 97 -19.13 1.07 -5.79
C GLY A 97 -19.04 2.32 -6.66
N ALA A 98 -19.17 2.21 -7.98
CA ALA A 98 -19.33 3.36 -8.86
C ALA A 98 -20.81 3.79 -8.86
N HIS A 99 -21.24 4.46 -7.78
CA HIS A 99 -22.61 4.91 -7.57
C HIS A 99 -22.69 6.44 -7.44
#